data_AF-A0A959RZA6-F1
#
_entry.id   AF-A0A959RZA6-F1
#
_cell.length_a   1.000
_cell.length_b   1.000
_cell.length_c   1.000
_cell.angle_alpha   90.00
_cell.angle_beta   90.00
_cell.angle_gamma   90.00
#
_symmetry.space_group_name_H-M   'P 1'
#
loop_
_entity.id
_entity.type
_entity.pdbx_description
1 polymer ?
#
loop_
_entity_poly.entity_id
_entity_poly.type
_entity_poly.pdbx_seq_one_letter_code
_entity_poly.pdbx_strand_id
1 'polypeptide(L)'
;IITDNQEDENLLYYFCSGGASLTNNYTKLNEPLDTEQLLLFDYTKTLSLQNITFEIKSTNSGSLNTLFIQPKGLEIVNEKVIHEIDGTVTNVEIEDMNSDGWPEILVYITSAGSGSYGNIIGYSVNNGKSMSQIYFPQTSDNDEINKGYMGHDEFTLVERYLAQRFPIYETGDKTAQPSGKIRQVIYELTDGENSRILKIKNVSEYNLK
;
A
#
# COMPACT_ATOMS: atom_id res chain seq x y z
N ILE A 1 -21.80 -7.84 20.09
CA ILE A 1 -21.49 -7.66 21.53
C ILE A 1 -22.84 -7.56 22.21
N ILE A 2 -23.18 -8.53 23.06
CA ILE A 2 -24.37 -8.46 23.91
C ILE A 2 -23.83 -8.14 25.30
N THR A 3 -24.12 -6.94 25.79
CA THR A 3 -23.76 -6.49 27.13
C THR A 3 -24.84 -6.96 28.09
N ASP A 4 -24.47 -7.72 29.12
CA ASP A 4 -25.38 -8.24 30.16
C ASP A 4 -25.88 -7.14 31.13
N ASN A 5 -25.44 -5.89 30.95
CA ASN A 5 -25.81 -4.77 31.80
C ASN A 5 -26.12 -3.52 30.97
N GLN A 6 -27.29 -2.93 31.23
CA GLN A 6 -27.85 -1.83 30.44
C GLN A 6 -27.09 -0.50 30.62
N GLU A 7 -26.29 -0.38 31.70
CA GLU A 7 -25.45 0.81 31.96
C GLU A 7 -24.16 0.84 31.13
N ASP A 8 -23.73 -0.30 30.57
CA ASP A 8 -22.44 -0.44 29.87
C ASP A 8 -22.53 -0.23 28.35
N GLU A 9 -23.73 -0.05 27.80
CA GLU A 9 -23.94 0.18 26.36
C GLU A 9 -23.25 1.45 25.83
N ASN A 10 -22.99 2.44 26.70
CA ASN A 10 -22.42 3.74 26.32
C ASN A 10 -20.94 3.91 26.68
N LEU A 11 -20.26 2.88 27.19
CA LEU A 11 -18.87 2.99 27.66
C LEU A 11 -17.84 3.10 26.53
N LEU A 12 -18.25 2.88 25.27
CA LEU A 12 -17.35 2.86 24.13
C LEU A 12 -17.71 3.90 23.05
N TYR A 13 -17.86 5.15 23.46
CA TYR A 13 -17.62 6.26 22.55
C TYR A 13 -16.61 7.17 23.22
N TYR A 14 -15.38 7.23 22.68
CA TYR A 14 -14.55 8.44 22.58
C TYR A 14 -13.14 8.02 22.17
N PHE A 15 -12.80 8.20 20.89
CA PHE A 15 -11.40 8.36 20.50
C PHE A 15 -11.23 9.58 19.59
N CYS A 16 -10.42 10.50 20.13
CA CYS A 16 -9.63 11.55 19.50
C CYS A 16 -10.33 12.75 18.83
N SER A 17 -10.56 13.78 19.63
CA SER A 17 -10.09 15.15 19.33
C SER A 17 -9.70 15.80 20.67
N GLY A 18 -8.45 16.26 20.77
CA GLY A 18 -7.87 16.74 22.03
C GLY A 18 -8.68 17.87 22.67
N GLY A 19 -8.99 17.73 23.96
CA GLY A 19 -9.51 18.84 24.78
C GLY A 19 -10.73 18.55 25.66
N ALA A 20 -11.16 17.31 25.86
CA ALA A 20 -12.20 17.03 26.86
C ALA A 20 -11.57 16.88 28.25
N SER A 21 -11.75 17.88 29.14
CA SER A 21 -11.56 17.68 30.57
C SER A 21 -12.73 16.86 31.10
N LEU A 22 -12.51 15.56 31.28
CA LEU A 22 -13.51 14.62 31.78
C LEU A 22 -13.69 14.81 33.30
N THR A 23 -14.80 15.43 33.70
CA THR A 23 -15.22 15.70 35.09
C THR A 23 -16.00 14.53 35.73
N ASN A 24 -15.72 13.28 35.37
CA ASN A 24 -16.38 12.10 35.95
C ASN A 24 -15.39 11.17 36.64
N ASN A 25 -15.92 10.36 37.57
CA ASN A 25 -15.16 9.31 38.26
C ASN A 25 -14.75 8.21 37.27
N TYR A 26 -13.47 7.87 37.27
CA TYR A 26 -12.92 6.81 36.42
C TYR A 26 -12.90 5.51 37.19
N THR A 27 -13.47 4.46 36.60
CA THR A 27 -13.30 3.10 37.09
C THR A 27 -12.08 2.53 36.39
N LYS A 28 -10.99 2.34 37.14
CA LYS A 28 -9.83 1.61 36.64
C LYS A 28 -10.23 0.14 36.49
N LEU A 29 -10.24 -0.35 35.26
CA LEU A 29 -10.31 -1.79 35.01
C LEU A 29 -9.02 -2.43 35.55
N ASN A 30 -9.17 -3.43 36.42
CA ASN A 30 -8.05 -4.20 36.99
C ASN A 30 -7.80 -5.51 36.24
N GLU A 31 -8.49 -5.72 35.12
CA GLU A 31 -8.25 -6.85 34.24
C GLU A 31 -6.98 -6.61 33.40
N PRO A 32 -6.21 -7.67 33.09
CA PRO A 32 -5.12 -7.54 32.13
C PRO A 32 -5.68 -7.05 30.80
N LEU A 33 -4.96 -6.14 30.16
CA LEU A 33 -5.30 -5.65 28.82
C LEU A 33 -5.50 -6.85 27.90
N ASP A 34 -6.67 -6.97 27.27
CA ASP A 34 -6.90 -7.99 26.27
C ASP A 34 -6.01 -7.71 25.06
N THR A 35 -4.87 -8.41 25.02
CA THR A 35 -3.87 -8.27 23.97
C THR A 35 -4.34 -8.87 22.65
N GLU A 36 -5.39 -9.70 22.64
CA GLU A 36 -5.96 -10.24 21.40
C GLU A 36 -6.77 -9.19 20.62
N GLN A 37 -7.24 -8.14 21.31
CA GLN A 37 -7.94 -6.99 20.68
C GLN A 37 -6.99 -5.87 20.23
N LEU A 38 -5.69 -5.99 20.51
CA LEU A 38 -4.68 -5.07 20.00
C LEU A 38 -4.26 -5.52 18.60
N LEU A 39 -4.83 -4.88 17.57
CA LEU A 39 -4.23 -4.88 16.24
C LEU A 39 -2.86 -4.21 16.33
N LEU A 40 -1.80 -5.02 16.43
CA LEU A 40 -0.42 -4.58 16.30
C LEU A 40 -0.10 -4.43 14.80
N PHE A 41 0.43 -3.25 14.44
CA PHE A 41 0.89 -2.95 13.10
C PHE A 41 2.41 -2.99 13.06
N ASP A 42 2.97 -3.99 12.38
CA ASP A 42 4.43 -4.09 12.22
C ASP A 42 4.98 -3.09 11.18
N TYR A 43 4.10 -2.56 10.32
CA TYR A 43 4.44 -1.46 9.41
C TYR A 43 3.53 -0.27 9.65
N THR A 44 4.12 0.91 9.84
CA THR A 44 3.40 2.18 9.86
C THR A 44 4.25 3.24 9.15
N LYS A 45 3.64 3.99 8.22
CA LYS A 45 4.28 5.12 7.55
C LYS A 45 3.26 6.22 7.28
N THR A 46 3.63 7.46 7.56
CA THR A 46 2.80 8.64 7.27
C THR A 46 3.52 9.54 6.29
N LEU A 47 2.86 9.91 5.21
CA LEU A 47 3.40 10.72 4.12
C LEU A 47 2.45 11.86 3.81
N SER A 48 2.99 13.03 3.47
CA SER A 48 2.19 14.23 3.16
C SER A 48 2.76 14.96 1.95
N LEU A 49 1.88 15.37 1.05
CA LEU A 49 2.20 16.19 -0.12
C LEU A 49 0.97 17.04 -0.45
N GLN A 50 1.17 18.32 -0.82
CA GLN A 50 0.08 19.21 -1.26
C GLN A 50 -1.13 19.27 -0.29
N ASN A 51 -0.84 19.32 1.02
CA ASN A 51 -1.82 19.33 2.12
C ASN A 51 -2.70 18.06 2.26
N ILE A 52 -2.41 17.01 1.50
CA ILE A 52 -3.00 15.69 1.71
C ILE A 52 -2.01 14.84 2.49
N THR A 53 -2.50 14.12 3.50
CA THR A 53 -1.72 13.18 4.30
C THR A 53 -2.30 11.78 4.15
N PHE A 54 -1.44 10.78 3.97
CA PHE A 54 -1.79 9.37 4.04
C PHE A 54 -1.12 8.73 5.24
N GLU A 55 -1.90 8.07 6.09
CA GLU A 55 -1.40 7.14 7.10
C GLU A 55 -1.57 5.72 6.57
N ILE A 56 -0.45 5.03 6.42
CA ILE A 56 -0.38 3.63 5.97
C ILE A 56 -0.05 2.76 7.15
N LYS A 57 -0.86 1.74 7.39
CA LYS A 57 -0.64 0.73 8.42
C LYS A 57 -0.81 -0.64 7.83
N SER A 58 0.03 -1.59 8.22
CA SER A 58 -0.15 -2.99 7.87
C SER A 58 0.24 -3.87 9.04
N THR A 59 -0.49 -4.97 9.24
CA THR A 59 -0.13 -5.90 10.31
C THR A 59 1.23 -6.51 10.02
N ASN A 60 1.59 -6.69 8.74
CA ASN A 60 2.87 -7.26 8.28
C ASN A 60 3.21 -8.61 8.94
N SER A 61 2.17 -9.31 9.36
CA SER A 61 2.22 -10.58 10.07
C SER A 61 1.77 -11.72 9.15
N GLY A 62 2.69 -12.64 8.86
CA GLY A 62 2.40 -13.79 8.00
C GLY A 62 2.28 -13.46 6.51
N SER A 63 1.82 -14.44 5.72
CA SER A 63 1.66 -14.31 4.26
C SER A 63 0.37 -13.60 3.87
N LEU A 64 -0.72 -13.80 4.62
CA LEU A 64 -1.96 -13.07 4.43
C LEU A 64 -2.02 -11.95 5.45
N ASN A 65 -2.17 -10.72 4.96
CA ASN A 65 -1.95 -9.54 5.75
C ASN A 65 -3.00 -8.48 5.40
N THR A 66 -3.24 -7.54 6.31
CA THR A 66 -4.17 -6.44 6.08
C THR A 66 -3.42 -5.13 5.94
N LEU A 67 -3.70 -4.41 4.86
CA LEU A 67 -3.22 -3.06 4.58
C LEU A 67 -4.36 -2.05 4.80
N PHE A 68 -4.03 -0.98 5.51
CA PHE A 68 -4.90 0.15 5.78
C PHE A 68 -4.28 1.40 5.18
N ILE A 69 -5.08 2.14 4.40
CA ILE A 69 -4.69 3.45 3.84
C ILE A 69 -5.73 4.46 4.29
N GLN A 70 -5.31 5.41 5.12
CA GLN A 70 -6.16 6.45 5.69
C GLN A 70 -5.74 7.83 5.13
N PRO A 71 -6.50 8.40 4.18
CA PRO A 71 -6.27 9.77 3.74
C PRO A 71 -6.76 10.78 4.78
N LYS A 72 -6.16 11.97 4.79
CA LYS A 72 -6.59 13.14 5.54
C LYS A 72 -6.36 14.38 4.68
N GLY A 73 -7.27 15.34 4.76
CA GLY A 73 -7.20 16.59 4.00
C GLY A 73 -8.02 16.60 2.71
N LEU A 74 -8.74 15.50 2.40
CA LEU A 74 -9.68 15.48 1.28
C LEU A 74 -10.97 16.25 1.66
N GLU A 75 -11.57 16.96 0.73
CA GLU A 75 -12.76 17.79 1.02
C GLU A 75 -14.04 16.96 1.26
N ILE A 76 -14.17 15.79 0.62
CA ILE A 76 -15.42 15.03 0.61
C ILE A 76 -15.25 13.66 1.28
N VAL A 77 -14.30 12.85 0.83
CA VAL A 77 -14.16 11.45 1.27
C VAL A 77 -12.79 11.23 1.91
N ASN A 78 -12.75 11.08 3.24
CA ASN A 78 -11.55 10.70 3.99
C ASN A 78 -11.68 9.29 4.59
N GLU A 79 -12.45 8.41 3.97
CA GLU A 79 -12.66 7.07 4.50
C GLU A 79 -11.41 6.22 4.36
N LYS A 80 -11.15 5.40 5.38
CA LYS A 80 -10.09 4.40 5.36
C LYS A 80 -10.43 3.31 4.34
N VAL A 81 -9.49 3.01 3.46
CA VAL A 81 -9.59 1.81 2.61
C VAL A 81 -8.77 0.67 3.23
N ILE A 82 -9.30 -0.54 3.08
CA ILE A 82 -8.75 -1.76 3.68
C ILE A 82 -8.56 -2.78 2.56
N HIS A 83 -7.37 -3.35 2.49
CA HIS A 83 -7.01 -4.39 1.54
C HIS A 83 -6.51 -5.62 2.28
N GLU A 84 -7.00 -6.79 1.88
CA GLU A 84 -6.29 -8.04 2.15
C GLU A 84 -5.18 -8.18 1.09
N ILE A 85 -3.96 -8.43 1.54
CA ILE A 85 -2.77 -8.51 0.68
C ILE A 85 -2.04 -9.84 0.91
N ASP A 86 -1.53 -10.42 -0.18
CA ASP A 86 -0.62 -11.58 -0.14
C ASP A 86 0.83 -11.07 -0.12
N GLY A 87 1.40 -11.01 1.07
CA GLY A 87 2.74 -10.49 1.32
C GLY A 87 2.79 -9.39 2.38
N THR A 88 3.92 -8.71 2.41
CA THR A 88 4.18 -7.62 3.36
C THR A 88 4.42 -6.31 2.64
N VAL A 89 4.02 -5.22 3.28
CA VAL A 89 4.37 -3.87 2.82
C VAL A 89 5.87 -3.67 3.04
N THR A 90 6.61 -3.39 1.98
CA THR A 90 8.06 -3.17 2.01
C THR A 90 8.44 -1.70 1.93
N ASN A 91 7.68 -0.90 1.17
CA ASN A 91 7.85 0.55 1.12
C ASN A 91 6.54 1.26 0.73
N VAL A 92 6.52 2.57 0.91
CA VAL A 92 5.47 3.46 0.39
C VAL A 92 6.12 4.74 -0.11
N GLU A 93 5.74 5.23 -1.28
CA GLU A 93 6.22 6.48 -1.86
C GLU A 93 5.04 7.38 -2.25
N ILE A 94 5.24 8.70 -2.20
CA ILE A 94 4.24 9.73 -2.53
C ILE A 94 4.84 10.70 -3.54
N GLU A 95 4.08 11.06 -4.57
CA GLU A 95 4.48 12.07 -5.58
C GLU A 95 3.24 12.55 -6.36
N ASP A 96 3.32 13.72 -6.97
CA ASP A 96 2.38 14.19 -8.00
C ASP A 96 2.83 13.67 -9.38
N MET A 97 2.47 12.41 -9.68
CA MET A 97 3.01 11.65 -10.81
C MET A 97 2.51 12.15 -12.16
N ASN A 98 1.28 12.68 -12.22
CA ASN A 98 0.73 13.27 -13.44
C ASN A 98 0.84 14.81 -13.51
N SER A 99 1.43 15.45 -12.48
CA SER A 99 1.63 16.90 -12.40
C SER A 99 0.33 17.70 -12.46
N ASP A 100 -0.72 17.19 -11.85
CA ASP A 100 -2.03 17.87 -11.79
C ASP A 100 -2.24 18.68 -10.50
N GLY A 101 -1.24 18.71 -9.61
CA GLY A 101 -1.28 19.40 -8.34
C GLY A 101 -1.91 18.58 -7.20
N TRP A 102 -2.17 17.29 -7.43
CA TRP A 102 -2.68 16.35 -6.43
C TRP A 102 -1.80 15.10 -6.34
N PRO A 103 -1.59 14.57 -5.12
CA PRO A 103 -0.62 13.49 -4.95
C PRO A 103 -1.21 12.10 -5.25
N GLU A 104 -0.33 11.23 -5.72
CA GLU A 104 -0.46 9.79 -5.69
C GLU A 104 0.35 9.17 -4.56
N ILE A 105 -0.21 8.13 -3.94
CA ILE A 105 0.47 7.26 -2.97
C ILE A 105 0.61 5.87 -3.58
N LEU A 106 1.81 5.28 -3.54
CA LEU A 106 2.08 3.92 -4.00
C LEU A 106 2.59 3.08 -2.83
N VAL A 107 1.91 1.97 -2.54
CA VAL A 107 2.30 0.98 -1.53
C VAL A 107 2.92 -0.22 -2.24
N TYR A 108 4.15 -0.56 -1.88
CA TYR A 108 4.91 -1.68 -2.45
C TYR A 108 4.75 -2.91 -1.58
N ILE A 109 4.34 -4.00 -2.20
CA ILE A 109 4.05 -5.27 -1.53
C ILE A 109 4.96 -6.34 -2.12
N THR A 110 5.54 -7.16 -1.25
CA THR A 110 6.37 -8.31 -1.65
C THR A 110 5.78 -9.58 -1.08
N SER A 111 5.49 -10.56 -1.94
CA SER A 111 4.90 -11.83 -1.51
C SER A 111 5.90 -12.70 -0.72
N ALA A 112 5.39 -13.51 0.20
CA ALA A 112 6.21 -14.32 1.11
C ALA A 112 6.89 -15.53 0.44
N GLY A 113 6.57 -15.83 -0.82
CA GLY A 113 7.12 -16.96 -1.57
C GLY A 113 8.57 -16.76 -2.01
N SER A 114 9.22 -17.85 -2.43
CA SER A 114 10.61 -17.80 -2.94
C SER A 114 10.78 -16.93 -4.19
N GLY A 115 9.70 -16.67 -4.92
CA GLY A 115 9.68 -15.74 -6.04
C GLY A 115 9.63 -14.28 -5.61
N SER A 116 9.25 -13.96 -4.36
CA SER A 116 9.13 -12.58 -3.85
C SER A 116 8.49 -11.63 -4.86
N TYR A 117 7.34 -12.04 -5.40
CA TYR A 117 6.63 -11.30 -6.43
C TYR A 117 6.19 -9.95 -5.89
N GLY A 118 6.41 -8.92 -6.67
CA GLY A 118 6.04 -7.56 -6.35
C GLY A 118 4.63 -7.22 -6.79
N ASN A 119 3.94 -6.43 -5.95
CA ASN A 119 2.67 -5.82 -6.29
C ASN A 119 2.63 -4.35 -5.83
N ILE A 120 1.78 -3.56 -6.48
CA ILE A 120 1.51 -2.17 -6.17
C ILE A 120 0.04 -2.01 -5.84
N ILE A 121 -0.25 -1.42 -4.68
CA ILE A 121 -1.56 -0.82 -4.42
C ILE A 121 -1.35 0.70 -4.36
N GLY A 122 -1.91 1.40 -5.34
CA GLY A 122 -1.80 2.85 -5.45
C GLY A 122 -3.14 3.56 -5.36
N TYR A 123 -3.14 4.79 -4.84
CA TYR A 123 -4.29 5.69 -4.87
C TYR A 123 -3.88 7.04 -5.41
N SER A 124 -4.77 7.65 -6.18
CA SER A 124 -4.62 8.98 -6.74
C SER A 124 -5.71 9.90 -6.22
N VAL A 125 -5.34 11.12 -5.84
CA VAL A 125 -6.27 12.13 -5.34
C VAL A 125 -6.99 12.82 -6.49
N ASN A 126 -8.33 12.85 -6.41
CA ASN A 126 -9.20 13.46 -7.40
C ASN A 126 -9.58 14.87 -6.98
N ASN A 127 -8.86 15.86 -7.52
CA ASN A 127 -9.15 17.29 -7.31
C ASN A 127 -9.25 17.70 -5.83
N GLY A 128 -8.48 17.06 -4.95
CA GLY A 128 -8.51 17.30 -3.49
C GLY A 128 -9.76 16.83 -2.77
N LYS A 129 -10.70 16.16 -3.44
CA LYS A 129 -12.03 15.85 -2.89
C LYS A 129 -12.18 14.41 -2.44
N SER A 130 -11.65 13.50 -3.24
CA SER A 130 -11.71 12.06 -3.01
C SER A 130 -10.43 11.42 -3.54
N MET A 131 -10.35 10.09 -3.48
CA MET A 131 -9.28 9.33 -4.12
C MET A 131 -9.85 8.12 -4.85
N SER A 132 -9.15 7.66 -5.88
CA SER A 132 -9.47 6.44 -6.61
C SER A 132 -8.24 5.54 -6.70
N GLN A 133 -8.46 4.24 -6.65
CA GLN A 133 -7.38 3.27 -6.78
C GLN A 133 -6.77 3.34 -8.20
N ILE A 134 -5.45 3.34 -8.26
CA ILE A 134 -4.68 3.28 -9.49
C ILE A 134 -4.63 1.82 -9.94
N TYR A 135 -4.93 1.58 -11.22
CA TYR A 135 -4.77 0.25 -11.80
C TYR A 135 -3.30 -0.01 -12.14
N PHE A 136 -2.73 -1.05 -11.53
CA PHE A 136 -1.40 -1.57 -11.85
C PHE A 136 -1.55 -2.90 -12.61
N PRO A 137 -1.06 -3.00 -13.86
CA PRO A 137 -1.11 -4.24 -14.62
C PRO A 137 -0.08 -5.23 -14.06
N GLN A 138 -0.56 -6.36 -13.53
CA GLN A 138 0.32 -7.41 -12.98
C GLN A 138 1.31 -7.87 -14.04
N THR A 139 2.58 -8.01 -13.65
CA THR A 139 3.65 -8.40 -14.58
C THR A 139 3.44 -9.81 -15.12
N SER A 140 2.89 -10.73 -14.33
CA SER A 140 2.54 -12.09 -14.78
C SER A 140 1.56 -12.10 -15.95
N ASP A 141 0.66 -11.12 -15.98
CA ASP A 141 -0.49 -11.08 -16.89
C ASP A 141 -0.23 -10.19 -18.10
N ASN A 142 0.98 -9.64 -18.22
CA ASN A 142 1.36 -8.69 -19.26
C ASN A 142 2.34 -9.31 -20.26
N ASP A 143 1.84 -9.66 -21.44
CA ASP A 143 2.60 -10.32 -22.52
C ASP A 143 3.82 -9.52 -23.01
N GLU A 144 3.87 -8.21 -22.80
CA GLU A 144 5.02 -7.37 -23.19
C GLU A 144 6.24 -7.62 -22.28
N ILE A 145 6.00 -7.96 -21.01
CA ILE A 145 7.04 -7.98 -19.97
C ILE A 145 7.14 -9.29 -19.19
N ASN A 146 6.19 -10.23 -19.34
CA ASN A 146 6.15 -11.48 -18.57
C ASN A 146 7.17 -12.55 -19.01
N LYS A 147 7.80 -12.40 -20.19
CA LYS A 147 8.74 -13.42 -20.69
C LYS A 147 9.95 -13.58 -19.78
N GLY A 148 10.09 -14.75 -19.16
CA GLY A 148 11.17 -15.06 -18.22
C GLY A 148 10.98 -14.44 -16.83
N TYR A 149 9.79 -13.94 -16.51
CA TYR A 149 9.48 -13.35 -15.21
C TYR A 149 9.21 -14.43 -14.15
N MET A 150 9.89 -14.33 -13.00
CA MET A 150 9.65 -15.20 -11.83
C MET A 150 9.71 -14.42 -10.50
N GLY A 151 9.29 -13.15 -10.52
CA GLY A 151 9.29 -12.26 -9.37
C GLY A 151 10.64 -11.60 -9.12
N HIS A 152 10.99 -11.39 -7.85
CA HIS A 152 12.13 -10.62 -7.36
C HIS A 152 12.08 -9.17 -7.82
N ASP A 153 10.89 -8.61 -7.73
CA ASP A 153 10.60 -7.25 -8.14
C ASP A 153 11.17 -6.25 -7.14
N GLU A 154 11.88 -5.26 -7.68
CA GLU A 154 12.28 -4.05 -7.00
C GLU A 154 11.52 -2.88 -7.60
N PHE A 155 10.78 -2.16 -6.77
CA PHE A 155 10.08 -0.94 -7.17
C PHE A 155 10.76 0.30 -6.60
N THR A 156 10.78 1.36 -7.39
CA THR A 156 11.20 2.68 -6.95
C THR A 156 10.53 3.76 -7.78
N LEU A 157 10.16 4.86 -7.12
CA LEU A 157 9.65 6.05 -7.77
C LEU A 157 10.84 6.92 -8.20
N VAL A 158 10.97 7.16 -9.51
CA VAL A 158 12.03 7.99 -10.08
C VAL A 158 11.37 9.20 -10.71
N GLU A 159 11.51 10.35 -10.04
CA GLU A 159 10.73 11.54 -10.36
C GLU A 159 9.24 11.18 -10.34
N ARG A 160 8.56 11.28 -11.49
CA ARG A 160 7.13 11.00 -11.65
C ARG A 160 6.81 9.60 -12.19
N TYR A 161 7.83 8.76 -12.36
CA TYR A 161 7.71 7.45 -13.00
C TYR A 161 7.92 6.33 -12.01
N LEU A 162 7.05 5.32 -12.03
CA LEU A 162 7.32 4.08 -11.30
C LEU A 162 8.29 3.24 -12.13
N ALA A 163 9.45 2.92 -11.56
CA ALA A 163 10.37 1.94 -12.11
C ALA A 163 10.19 0.60 -11.39
N GLN A 164 10.04 -0.46 -12.17
CA GLN A 164 10.09 -1.85 -11.71
C GLN A 164 11.31 -2.52 -12.31
N ARG A 165 12.07 -3.26 -11.51
CA ARG A 165 13.19 -4.08 -11.95
C ARG A 165 13.02 -5.50 -11.48
N PHE A 166 13.34 -6.46 -12.34
CA PHE A 166 13.38 -7.87 -11.96
C PHE A 166 14.34 -8.66 -12.86
N PRO A 167 14.93 -9.75 -12.36
CA PRO A 167 15.74 -10.65 -13.18
C PRO A 167 14.90 -11.40 -14.21
N ILE A 168 15.51 -11.65 -15.37
CA ILE A 168 14.99 -12.52 -16.42
C ILE A 168 15.60 -13.91 -16.22
N TYR A 169 14.74 -14.91 -16.17
CA TYR A 169 15.11 -16.31 -16.01
C TYR A 169 15.14 -17.02 -17.38
N GLU A 170 16.21 -17.77 -17.61
CA GLU A 170 16.38 -18.63 -18.78
C GLU A 170 15.91 -20.06 -18.50
N THR A 171 15.78 -20.86 -19.56
CA THR A 171 15.34 -22.25 -19.43
C THR A 171 16.31 -23.06 -18.59
N GLY A 172 15.82 -23.59 -17.47
CA GLY A 172 16.60 -24.41 -16.53
C GLY A 172 17.14 -23.64 -15.32
N ASP A 173 16.93 -22.32 -15.26
CA ASP A 173 17.29 -21.52 -14.09
C ASP A 173 16.48 -21.96 -12.86
N LYS A 174 17.12 -21.84 -11.70
CA LYS A 174 16.47 -21.98 -10.40
C LYS A 174 16.06 -20.60 -9.91
N THR A 175 14.99 -20.50 -9.12
CA THR A 175 14.50 -19.24 -8.54
C THR A 175 15.60 -18.39 -7.87
N ALA A 176 16.52 -19.03 -7.15
CA ALA A 176 17.62 -18.34 -6.45
C ALA A 176 18.84 -17.99 -7.33
N GLN A 177 18.85 -18.42 -8.60
CA GLN A 177 20.00 -18.29 -9.51
C GLN A 177 19.53 -17.92 -10.93
N PRO A 178 18.97 -16.72 -11.13
CA PRO A 178 18.72 -16.21 -12.48
C PRO A 178 20.04 -16.03 -13.23
N SER A 179 20.09 -16.43 -14.49
CA SER A 179 21.27 -16.29 -15.35
C SER A 179 21.10 -15.26 -16.48
N GLY A 180 19.88 -14.75 -16.68
CA GLY A 180 19.57 -13.76 -17.71
C GLY A 180 19.96 -12.33 -17.34
N LYS A 181 19.31 -11.37 -18.00
CA LYS A 181 19.49 -9.93 -17.76
C LYS A 181 18.59 -9.45 -16.61
N ILE A 182 18.76 -8.20 -16.19
CA ILE A 182 17.75 -7.46 -15.43
C ILE A 182 16.84 -6.73 -16.43
N ARG A 183 15.53 -6.95 -16.35
CA ARG A 183 14.53 -6.12 -17.02
C ARG A 183 14.19 -4.93 -16.15
N GLN A 184 14.13 -3.75 -16.75
CA GLN A 184 13.58 -2.54 -16.14
C GLN A 184 12.38 -2.08 -16.96
N VAL A 185 11.24 -1.94 -16.28
CA VAL A 185 9.99 -1.42 -16.83
C VAL A 185 9.72 -0.07 -16.18
N ILE A 186 9.48 0.95 -16.99
CA ILE A 186 9.10 2.29 -16.54
C ILE A 186 7.62 2.49 -16.85
N TYR A 187 6.84 2.84 -15.83
CA TYR A 187 5.42 3.14 -15.93
C TYR A 187 5.16 4.63 -15.77
N GLU A 188 4.25 5.14 -16.58
CA GLU A 188 3.71 6.50 -16.49
C GLU A 188 2.24 6.43 -16.07
N LEU A 189 1.85 7.33 -15.17
CA LEU A 189 0.45 7.45 -14.78
C LEU A 189 -0.34 8.13 -15.89
N THR A 190 -1.42 7.51 -16.32
CA THR A 190 -2.29 8.02 -17.39
C THR A 190 -3.75 7.90 -16.99
N ASP A 191 -4.61 8.77 -17.52
CA ASP A 191 -6.05 8.64 -17.30
C ASP A 191 -6.61 7.45 -18.08
N GLY A 192 -7.31 6.55 -17.39
CA GLY A 192 -8.15 5.51 -17.99
C GLY A 192 -9.63 5.92 -17.97
N GLU A 193 -10.50 5.02 -18.44
CA GLU A 193 -11.95 5.32 -18.52
C GLU A 193 -12.58 5.52 -17.13
N ASN A 194 -12.19 4.71 -16.15
CA ASN A 194 -12.80 4.69 -14.80
C ASN A 194 -11.81 5.03 -13.67
N SER A 195 -10.51 4.93 -13.93
CA SER A 195 -9.45 5.23 -12.97
C SER A 195 -8.14 5.52 -13.69
N ARG A 196 -7.17 6.11 -12.98
CA ARG A 196 -5.81 6.24 -13.50
C ARG A 196 -5.13 4.87 -13.59
N ILE A 197 -4.27 4.73 -14.59
CA ILE A 197 -3.59 3.48 -14.93
C ILE A 197 -2.08 3.74 -15.00
N LEU A 198 -1.29 2.86 -14.39
CA LEU A 198 0.16 2.78 -14.61
C LEU A 198 0.42 2.07 -15.94
N LYS A 199 0.66 2.85 -16.99
CA LYS A 199 0.90 2.33 -18.33
C LYS A 199 2.39 2.19 -18.60
N ILE A 200 2.79 1.09 -19.23
CA ILE A 200 4.17 0.90 -19.67
C ILE A 200 4.55 2.03 -20.62
N LYS A 201 5.61 2.77 -20.25
CA LYS A 201 6.23 3.83 -21.05
C LYS A 201 7.49 3.33 -21.74
N ASN A 202 8.29 2.53 -21.05
CA ASN A 202 9.53 2.00 -21.59
C ASN A 202 9.91 0.66 -20.95
N VAL A 203 10.53 -0.20 -21.75
CA VAL A 203 11.15 -1.46 -21.31
C VAL A 203 12.60 -1.48 -21.78
N SER A 204 13.50 -1.87 -20.88
CA SER A 204 14.93 -1.95 -21.13
C SER A 204 15.54 -3.16 -20.41
N GLU A 205 16.65 -3.69 -20.92
CA GLU A 205 17.33 -4.84 -20.34
C GLU A 205 18.83 -4.57 -20.16
N TYR A 206 19.37 -4.94 -19.00
CA TYR A 206 20.76 -4.71 -18.61
C TYR A 206 21.43 -6.01 -18.18
N ASN A 207 22.72 -6.17 -18.47
CA ASN A 207 23.45 -7.34 -17.98
C ASN A 207 23.58 -7.29 -16.45
N LEU A 208 23.51 -8.46 -15.80
CA LEU A 208 23.91 -8.62 -14.40
C LEU A 208 25.37 -8.16 -14.27
N LYS A 209 25.64 -7.27 -13.30
CA LYS A 209 27.01 -6.83 -12.98
C LYS A 209 27.78 -7.92 -12.25
#